data_AF-R5PY03-F1
#
_entry.id   AF-R5PY03-F1
#
_cell.length_a   1.000
_cell.length_b   1.000
_cell.length_c   1.000
_cell.angle_alpha   90.00
_cell.angle_beta   90.00
_cell.angle_gamma   90.00
#
_symmetry.space_group_name_H-M   'P 1'
#
loop_
_entity.id
_entity.type
_entity.pdbx_description
1 polymer ?
#
loop_
_entity_poly.entity_id
_entity_poly.type
_entity_poly.pdbx_seq_one_letter_code
_entity_poly.pdbx_strand_id
1 'polypeptide(L)'
;MTVSTSINKVSYKGNGVVKEFAIPFYFLDASDIEIWLVSETIAERKLELGSEYAVFGSGNLNGGSVTLTFIPANGERLTILRNVAMTQEVDYRENEIFPAETQERALDKLTMITQQNAEKLTRTLTLGVTSEENPDEIIPRIFEAETESQNSFLAAKEAELGAKSYCEEAGRIVDGFDEHAAEKQQLVDAGVSDARSYGTRFSIVTWR
;
A
#
# COMPACT_ATOMS: atom_id res chain seq x y z
N MET A 1 15.75 15.33 -35.00
CA MET A 1 15.76 14.42 -33.83
C MET A 1 14.38 13.80 -33.73
N THR A 2 14.24 12.57 -33.25
CA THR A 2 12.93 11.91 -33.16
C THR A 2 12.79 11.13 -31.86
N VAL A 3 11.60 11.20 -31.25
CA VAL A 3 11.25 10.37 -30.09
C VAL A 3 10.99 8.93 -30.54
N SER A 4 11.99 8.06 -30.40
CA SER A 4 11.91 6.64 -30.79
C SER A 4 11.60 5.68 -29.64
N THR A 5 11.68 6.15 -28.40
CA THR A 5 11.39 5.35 -27.19
C THR A 5 9.97 5.61 -26.69
N SER A 6 9.33 4.57 -26.15
CA SER A 6 8.06 4.67 -25.43
C SER A 6 8.24 4.97 -23.94
N ILE A 7 9.48 4.92 -23.44
CA ILE A 7 9.77 5.14 -22.02
C ILE A 7 9.66 6.63 -21.71
N ASN A 8 8.79 6.98 -20.76
CA ASN A 8 8.60 8.35 -20.26
C ASN A 8 8.67 8.44 -18.72
N LYS A 9 8.92 7.31 -18.05
CA LYS A 9 8.97 7.16 -16.60
C LYS A 9 10.01 6.11 -16.21
N VAL A 10 10.76 6.38 -15.16
CA VAL A 10 11.69 5.44 -14.53
C VAL A 10 11.60 5.55 -13.02
N SER A 11 11.78 4.44 -12.30
CA SER A 11 11.80 4.44 -10.84
C SER A 11 13.08 3.80 -10.30
N TYR A 12 13.64 4.43 -9.28
CA TYR A 12 14.84 4.02 -8.58
C TYR A 12 14.54 3.78 -7.10
N LYS A 13 15.27 2.84 -6.49
CA LYS A 13 15.28 2.66 -5.04
C LYS A 13 16.48 3.38 -4.44
N GLY A 14 16.24 4.19 -3.41
CA GLY A 14 17.27 4.82 -2.62
C GLY A 14 18.11 3.78 -1.91
N ASN A 15 19.44 3.96 -1.95
CA ASN A 15 20.41 3.09 -1.28
C ASN A 15 21.14 3.81 -0.14
N GLY A 16 20.79 5.06 0.17
CA GLY A 16 21.45 5.86 1.20
C GLY A 16 22.86 6.34 0.84
N VAL A 17 23.29 6.23 -0.43
CA VAL A 17 24.65 6.61 -0.86
C VAL A 17 24.65 7.48 -2.13
N VAL A 18 23.83 7.14 -3.13
CA VAL A 18 23.87 7.76 -4.45
C VAL A 18 22.88 8.91 -4.54
N LYS A 19 23.35 10.06 -5.06
CA LYS A 19 22.55 11.26 -5.32
C LYS A 19 22.28 11.52 -6.81
N GLU A 20 22.95 10.78 -7.69
CA GLU A 20 22.85 10.94 -9.14
C GLU A 20 22.07 9.78 -9.75
N PHE A 21 21.06 10.11 -10.55
CA PHE A 21 20.17 9.15 -11.20
C PHE A 21 20.11 9.42 -12.70
N ALA A 22 20.16 8.37 -13.51
CA ALA A 22 20.09 8.52 -14.97
C ALA A 22 18.63 8.72 -15.44
N ILE A 23 18.46 9.51 -16.49
CA ILE A 23 17.21 9.65 -17.24
C ILE A 23 17.40 8.90 -18.56
N PRO A 24 16.77 7.72 -18.77
CA PRO A 24 17.02 6.88 -19.95
C PRO A 24 16.20 7.30 -21.19
N PHE A 25 15.60 8.48 -21.18
CA PHE A 25 14.71 8.94 -22.25
C PHE A 25 14.97 10.41 -22.61
N TYR A 26 14.66 10.76 -23.85
CA TYR A 26 14.81 12.12 -24.39
C TYR A 26 13.80 13.10 -23.76
N PHE A 27 14.25 14.31 -23.47
CA PHE A 27 13.44 15.44 -22.98
C PHE A 27 13.95 16.77 -23.56
N LEU A 28 13.04 17.74 -23.71
CA LEU A 28 13.34 19.02 -24.33
C LEU A 28 14.00 19.97 -23.34
N ASP A 29 13.36 20.19 -22.19
CA ASP A 29 13.83 21.11 -21.16
C ASP A 29 13.89 20.46 -19.77
N ALA A 30 14.74 21.02 -18.90
CA ALA A 30 14.85 20.57 -17.51
C ALA A 30 13.54 20.73 -16.74
N SER A 31 12.70 21.71 -17.11
CA SER A 31 11.37 21.93 -16.55
C SER A 31 10.35 20.85 -16.91
N ASP A 32 10.62 20.06 -17.96
CA ASP A 32 9.74 18.96 -18.37
C ASP A 32 9.97 17.70 -17.53
N ILE A 33 10.92 17.71 -16.60
CA ILE A 33 11.21 16.57 -15.73
C ILE A 33 10.60 16.83 -14.36
N GLU A 34 9.81 15.88 -13.89
CA GLU A 34 9.29 15.86 -12.54
C GLU A 34 9.83 14.66 -11.78
N ILE A 35 10.07 14.88 -10.50
CA ILE A 35 10.57 13.86 -9.59
C ILE A 35 9.66 13.75 -8.39
N TRP A 36 9.30 12.52 -8.09
CA TRP A 36 8.43 12.15 -6.99
C TRP A 36 9.17 11.20 -6.06
N LEU A 37 9.07 11.46 -4.76
CA LEU A 37 9.64 10.64 -3.70
C LEU A 37 8.49 10.00 -2.90
N VAL A 38 8.60 8.70 -2.66
CA VAL A 38 7.66 7.91 -1.86
C VAL A 38 8.45 7.13 -0.81
N SER A 39 8.00 7.11 0.43
CA SER A 39 8.56 6.26 1.49
C SER A 39 7.44 5.65 2.34
N GLU A 40 7.77 4.75 3.28
CA GLU A 40 6.78 4.20 4.21
C GLU A 40 6.19 5.27 5.15
N THR A 41 6.92 6.35 5.40
CA THR A 41 6.52 7.46 6.28
C THR A 41 6.04 8.69 5.54
N ILE A 42 6.42 8.86 4.27
CA ILE A 42 6.12 10.03 3.44
C ILE A 42 5.19 9.58 2.32
N ALA A 43 3.96 10.12 2.35
CA ALA A 43 3.06 10.06 1.20
C ALA A 43 3.72 10.69 -0.04
N GLU A 44 3.26 10.30 -1.24
CA GLU A 44 3.83 10.75 -2.51
C GLU A 44 4.09 12.27 -2.56
N ARG A 45 5.37 12.65 -2.62
CA ARG A 45 5.84 14.05 -2.56
C ARG A 45 6.55 14.44 -3.85
N LYS A 46 6.15 15.56 -4.44
CA LYS A 46 6.85 16.17 -5.56
C LYS A 46 8.08 16.95 -5.06
N LEU A 47 9.22 16.78 -5.73
CA LEU A 47 10.42 17.58 -5.47
C LEU A 47 10.39 18.88 -6.29
N GLU A 48 11.05 19.93 -5.77
CA GLU A 48 11.19 21.22 -6.46
C GLU A 48 12.48 21.31 -7.30
N LEU A 49 12.34 21.60 -8.60
CA LEU A 49 13.46 21.80 -9.52
C LEU A 49 14.26 23.05 -9.10
N GLY A 50 15.58 22.93 -9.06
CA GLY A 50 16.51 24.01 -8.71
C GLY A 50 16.80 24.15 -7.21
N SER A 51 15.88 23.74 -6.33
CA SER A 51 16.07 23.71 -4.88
C SER A 51 16.51 22.32 -4.40
N GLU A 52 15.77 21.29 -4.81
CA GLU A 52 15.96 19.91 -4.33
C GLU A 52 16.69 19.02 -5.34
N TYR A 53 16.64 19.37 -6.62
CA TYR A 53 17.34 18.64 -7.68
C TYR A 53 17.71 19.51 -8.87
N ALA A 54 18.74 19.08 -9.59
CA ALA A 54 19.18 19.64 -10.85
C ALA A 54 19.12 18.57 -11.95
N VAL A 55 18.71 18.98 -13.15
CA VAL A 55 18.59 18.12 -14.32
C VAL A 55 19.64 18.53 -15.35
N PHE A 56 20.31 17.55 -15.94
CA PHE A 56 21.33 17.74 -16.97
C PHE A 56 21.02 16.86 -18.18
N GLY A 57 21.43 17.30 -19.38
CA GLY A 57 21.22 16.55 -20.61
C GLY A 57 19.95 16.89 -21.38
N SER A 58 19.36 18.07 -21.14
CA SER A 58 18.29 18.62 -21.99
C SER A 58 18.71 18.61 -23.46
N GLY A 59 17.85 18.13 -24.35
CA GLY A 59 18.19 18.06 -25.77
C GLY A 59 19.01 16.83 -26.18
N ASN A 60 19.41 15.93 -25.28
CA ASN A 60 20.19 14.73 -25.64
C ASN A 60 19.28 13.53 -25.92
N LEU A 61 19.40 12.94 -27.12
CA LEU A 61 18.62 11.76 -27.56
C LEU A 61 18.75 10.55 -26.63
N ASN A 62 19.92 10.37 -26.01
CA ASN A 62 20.17 9.26 -25.09
C ASN A 62 19.68 9.55 -23.66
N GLY A 63 19.03 10.69 -23.46
CA GLY A 63 18.57 11.17 -22.17
C GLY A 63 19.64 11.92 -21.39
N GLY A 64 19.50 11.95 -20.07
CA GLY A 64 20.24 12.85 -19.20
C GLY A 64 20.47 12.28 -17.81
N SER A 65 20.69 13.15 -16.84
CA SER A 65 20.86 12.78 -15.45
C SER A 65 20.21 13.80 -14.52
N VAL A 66 19.83 13.32 -13.35
CA VAL A 66 19.36 14.12 -12.23
C VAL A 66 20.39 14.03 -11.12
N THR A 67 20.73 15.17 -10.52
CA THR A 67 21.46 15.22 -9.25
C THR A 67 20.54 15.78 -8.17
N LEU A 68 20.32 15.02 -7.10
CA LEU A 68 19.59 15.48 -5.92
C LEU A 68 20.53 16.24 -4.96
N THR A 69 19.99 17.20 -4.21
CA THR A 69 20.74 17.91 -3.16
C THR A 69 20.88 17.10 -1.87
N PHE A 70 20.03 16.09 -1.69
CA PHE A 70 20.06 15.13 -0.58
C PHE A 70 20.21 13.70 -1.10
N ILE A 71 20.56 12.78 -0.20
CA ILE A 71 20.71 11.36 -0.52
C ILE A 71 19.41 10.64 -0.12
N PRO A 72 18.70 9.99 -1.06
CA PRO A 72 17.52 9.21 -0.72
C PRO A 72 17.86 8.07 0.24
N ALA A 73 17.12 7.96 1.33
CA ALA A 73 17.34 6.94 2.35
C ALA A 73 17.01 5.54 1.82
N ASN A 74 17.52 4.52 2.51
CA ASN A 74 17.21 3.13 2.14
C ASN A 74 15.71 2.87 2.34
N GLY A 75 15.06 2.34 1.31
CA GLY A 75 13.61 2.13 1.29
C GLY A 75 12.81 3.26 0.64
N GLU A 76 13.40 4.41 0.36
CA GLU A 76 12.74 5.46 -0.42
C GLU A 76 12.71 5.08 -1.91
N ARG A 77 11.58 5.36 -2.57
CA ARG A 77 11.41 5.16 -4.01
C ARG A 77 11.35 6.50 -4.70
N LEU A 78 12.31 6.74 -5.57
CA LEU A 78 12.36 7.88 -6.47
C LEU A 78 11.68 7.52 -7.79
N THR A 79 10.80 8.36 -8.29
CA THR A 79 10.18 8.21 -9.61
C THR A 79 10.47 9.47 -10.41
N ILE A 80 11.11 9.29 -11.56
CA ILE A 80 11.40 10.37 -12.50
C ILE A 80 10.46 10.19 -13.67
N LEU A 81 9.71 11.23 -14.02
CA LEU A 81 8.74 11.21 -15.10
C LEU A 81 8.84 12.47 -15.94
N ARG A 82 8.49 12.35 -17.22
CA ARG A 82 8.40 13.49 -18.13
C ARG A 82 6.99 14.09 -18.06
N ASN A 83 6.91 15.37 -17.71
CA ASN A 83 5.69 16.17 -17.72
C ASN A 83 5.89 17.42 -18.58
N VAL A 84 5.54 17.34 -19.86
CA VAL A 84 5.66 18.44 -20.82
C VAL A 84 4.42 19.34 -20.75
N ALA A 85 4.63 20.66 -20.86
CA ALA A 85 3.53 21.61 -20.95
C ALA A 85 2.67 21.37 -22.21
N MET A 86 1.35 21.32 -22.03
CA MET A 86 0.35 21.10 -23.10
C MET A 86 0.07 22.39 -23.89
N THR A 87 1.13 23.04 -24.37
CA THR A 87 1.06 24.29 -25.13
C THR A 87 1.77 24.14 -26.47
N GLN A 88 1.23 24.80 -27.49
CA GLN A 88 1.92 24.97 -28.76
C GLN A 88 2.73 26.28 -28.71
N GLU A 89 4.05 26.18 -28.84
CA GLU A 89 4.95 27.33 -28.82
C GLU A 89 5.28 27.88 -30.20
N VAL A 90 5.11 27.05 -31.23
CA VAL A 90 5.46 27.39 -32.61
C VAL A 90 4.24 27.98 -33.32
N ASP A 91 4.38 29.24 -33.74
CA ASP A 91 3.45 29.96 -34.61
C ASP A 91 4.10 30.15 -35.99
N TYR A 92 3.47 29.63 -37.04
CA TYR A 92 3.95 29.74 -38.42
C TYR A 92 3.27 30.90 -39.12
N ARG A 93 4.07 31.80 -39.69
CA ARG A 93 3.55 32.93 -40.49
C ARG A 93 3.53 32.60 -41.97
N GLU A 94 2.56 33.20 -42.66
CA GLU A 94 2.43 33.07 -44.10
C GLU A 94 3.66 33.67 -44.81
N ASN A 95 4.21 32.93 -45.80
CA ASN A 95 5.40 33.27 -46.58
C ASN A 95 6.76 33.20 -45.85
N GLU A 96 6.82 32.64 -44.63
CA GLU A 96 8.11 32.31 -44.01
C GLU A 96 8.67 30.98 -44.55
N ILE A 97 10.00 30.85 -44.49
CA ILE A 97 10.68 29.60 -44.84
C ILE A 97 10.34 28.57 -43.77
N PHE A 98 9.79 27.43 -44.19
CA PHE A 98 9.43 26.34 -43.29
C PHE A 98 10.68 25.65 -42.73
N PRO A 99 11.06 25.89 -41.45
CA PRO A 99 12.26 25.32 -40.86
C PRO A 99 11.94 23.90 -40.38
N ALA A 100 12.53 22.90 -41.05
CA ALA A 100 12.29 21.48 -40.75
C ALA A 100 12.60 21.13 -39.29
N GLU A 101 13.68 21.64 -38.70
CA GLU A 101 14.02 21.35 -37.30
C GLU A 101 12.97 21.86 -36.30
N THR A 102 12.41 23.04 -36.55
CA THR A 102 11.34 23.61 -35.70
C THR A 102 10.08 22.75 -35.77
N GLN A 103 9.73 22.29 -36.97
CA GLN A 103 8.58 21.42 -37.17
C GLN A 103 8.78 20.06 -36.49
N GLU A 104 9.94 19.43 -36.68
CA GLU A 104 10.27 18.16 -36.04
C GLU A 104 10.22 18.27 -34.51
N ARG A 105 10.76 19.35 -33.94
CA ARG A 105 10.69 19.57 -32.49
C ARG A 105 9.25 19.74 -31.99
N ALA A 106 8.38 20.38 -32.76
CA ALA A 106 6.96 20.50 -32.43
C ALA A 106 6.23 19.14 -32.49
N LEU A 107 6.54 18.31 -33.49
CA LEU A 107 6.00 16.95 -33.61
C LEU A 107 6.52 16.02 -32.51
N ASP A 108 7.79 16.14 -32.13
CA ASP A 108 8.37 15.44 -30.98
C ASP A 108 7.65 15.85 -29.69
N LYS A 109 7.45 17.15 -29.45
CA LYS A 109 6.69 17.63 -28.28
C LYS A 109 5.29 17.03 -28.22
N LEU A 110 4.56 17.01 -29.34
CA LEU A 110 3.24 16.38 -29.42
C LEU A 110 3.31 14.88 -29.11
N THR A 111 4.29 14.17 -29.67
CA THR A 111 4.52 12.75 -29.38
C THR A 111 4.78 12.51 -27.90
N MET A 112 5.57 13.36 -27.25
CA MET A 112 5.83 13.29 -25.82
C MET A 112 4.55 13.52 -24.99
N ILE A 113 3.70 14.48 -25.37
CA ILE A 113 2.41 14.73 -24.72
C ILE A 113 1.49 13.51 -24.86
N THR A 114 1.44 12.88 -26.04
CA THR A 114 0.65 11.65 -26.25
C THR A 114 1.14 10.50 -25.37
N GLN A 115 2.47 10.30 -25.28
CA GLN A 115 3.04 9.28 -24.39
C GLN A 115 2.71 9.55 -22.91
N GLN A 116 2.77 10.82 -22.48
CA GLN A 116 2.38 11.23 -21.12
C GLN A 116 0.90 10.96 -20.84
N ASN A 117 0.00 11.24 -21.79
CA ASN A 117 -1.42 10.95 -21.64
C ASN A 117 -1.68 9.44 -21.59
N ALA A 118 -0.99 8.64 -22.40
CA ALA A 118 -1.07 7.18 -22.34
C ALA A 118 -0.62 6.63 -20.97
N GLU A 119 0.45 7.19 -20.38
CA GLU A 119 0.88 6.83 -19.02
C GLU A 119 -0.18 7.18 -17.98
N LYS A 120 -0.77 8.38 -18.06
CA LYS A 120 -1.86 8.81 -17.17
C LYS A 120 -3.07 7.89 -17.27
N LEU A 121 -3.50 7.55 -18.50
CA LEU A 121 -4.62 6.64 -18.72
C LEU A 121 -4.35 5.22 -18.20
N THR A 122 -3.10 4.75 -18.27
CA THR A 122 -2.72 3.42 -17.77
C THR A 122 -2.89 3.27 -16.26
N ARG A 123 -2.79 4.37 -15.51
CA ARG A 123 -2.97 4.39 -14.03
C ARG A 123 -4.34 4.89 -13.59
N THR A 124 -5.27 5.08 -14.52
CA THR A 124 -6.66 5.49 -14.23
C THR A 124 -7.57 4.26 -14.20
N LEU A 125 -8.62 4.32 -13.39
CA LEU A 125 -9.71 3.33 -13.43
C LEU A 125 -10.55 3.57 -14.69
N THR A 126 -10.47 2.65 -15.65
CA THR A 126 -11.27 2.73 -16.88
C THR A 126 -12.50 1.84 -16.79
N LEU A 127 -13.64 2.38 -17.20
CA LEU A 127 -14.89 1.63 -17.34
C LEU A 127 -14.94 0.89 -18.67
N GLY A 128 -15.80 -0.14 -18.71
CA GLY A 128 -16.11 -0.83 -19.96
C GLY A 128 -16.75 0.11 -20.98
N VAL A 129 -16.48 -0.12 -22.26
CA VAL A 129 -16.96 0.74 -23.35
C VAL A 129 -18.49 0.81 -23.49
N THR A 130 -19.21 -0.12 -22.87
CA THR A 130 -20.69 -0.18 -22.85
C THR A 130 -21.28 0.24 -21.51
N SER A 131 -20.48 0.66 -20.54
CA SER A 131 -20.97 1.09 -19.23
C SER A 131 -21.63 2.46 -19.35
N GLU A 132 -22.80 2.63 -18.74
CA GLU A 132 -23.48 3.92 -18.61
C GLU A 132 -23.16 4.63 -17.27
N GLU A 133 -22.35 4.00 -16.42
CA GLU A 133 -21.99 4.53 -15.11
C GLU A 133 -20.91 5.62 -15.20
N ASN A 134 -21.02 6.64 -14.34
CA ASN A 134 -20.03 7.72 -14.25
C ASN A 134 -18.85 7.30 -13.34
N PRO A 135 -17.58 7.33 -13.82
CA PRO A 135 -16.43 6.95 -12.99
C PRO A 135 -16.31 7.75 -11.68
N ASP A 136 -16.75 9.00 -11.67
CA ASP A 136 -16.67 9.85 -10.48
C ASP A 136 -17.57 9.35 -9.33
N GLU A 137 -18.64 8.62 -9.64
CA GLU A 137 -19.56 8.04 -8.65
C GLU A 137 -19.10 6.67 -8.15
N ILE A 138 -18.25 5.97 -8.93
CA ILE A 138 -17.77 4.63 -8.59
C ILE A 138 -16.63 4.70 -7.58
N ILE A 139 -15.72 5.66 -7.75
CA ILE A 139 -14.58 5.85 -6.83
C ILE A 139 -15.03 5.93 -5.35
N PRO A 140 -15.98 6.78 -4.94
CA PRO A 140 -16.41 6.85 -3.55
C PRO A 140 -17.09 5.56 -3.08
N ARG A 141 -17.87 4.89 -3.94
CA ARG A 141 -18.52 3.60 -3.62
C ARG A 141 -17.50 2.48 -3.35
N ILE A 142 -16.36 2.48 -4.04
CA ILE A 142 -15.28 1.53 -3.78
C ILE A 142 -14.71 1.74 -2.37
N PHE A 143 -14.45 3.00 -1.98
CA PHE A 143 -13.94 3.30 -0.63
C PHE A 143 -14.95 3.00 0.47
N GLU A 144 -16.23 3.26 0.21
CA GLU A 144 -17.31 2.91 1.14
C GLU A 144 -17.40 1.39 1.31
N ALA A 145 -17.41 0.63 0.21
CA ALA A 145 -17.41 -0.83 0.25
C ALA A 145 -16.18 -1.42 0.97
N GLU A 146 -15.00 -0.82 0.81
CA GLU A 146 -13.81 -1.22 1.57
C GLU A 146 -14.00 -0.99 3.07
N THR A 147 -14.55 0.17 3.45
CA THR A 147 -14.83 0.52 4.85
C THR A 147 -15.86 -0.43 5.46
N GLU A 148 -16.92 -0.76 4.73
CA GLU A 148 -17.93 -1.74 5.15
C GLU A 148 -17.34 -3.14 5.31
N SER A 149 -16.47 -3.55 4.38
CA SER A 149 -15.74 -4.82 4.46
C SER A 149 -14.87 -4.88 5.72
N GLN A 150 -14.13 -3.82 6.03
CA GLN A 150 -13.32 -3.73 7.25
C GLN A 150 -14.18 -3.75 8.52
N ASN A 151 -15.29 -3.03 8.54
CA ASN A 151 -16.21 -3.00 9.68
C ASN A 151 -16.85 -4.37 9.93
N SER A 152 -17.25 -5.07 8.87
CA SER A 152 -17.79 -6.43 9.00
C SER A 152 -16.74 -7.44 9.48
N PHE A 153 -15.48 -7.30 9.04
CA PHE A 153 -14.37 -8.11 9.53
C PHE A 153 -14.07 -7.84 11.01
N LEU A 154 -14.06 -6.58 11.44
CA LEU A 154 -13.87 -6.23 12.85
C LEU A 154 -15.02 -6.75 13.72
N ALA A 155 -16.27 -6.60 13.29
CA ALA A 155 -17.43 -7.13 13.98
C ALA A 155 -17.38 -8.67 14.10
N ALA A 156 -16.93 -9.37 13.06
CA ALA A 156 -16.73 -10.81 13.10
C ALA A 156 -15.62 -11.21 14.10
N LYS A 157 -14.52 -10.45 14.14
CA LYS A 157 -13.42 -10.68 15.07
C LYS A 157 -13.82 -10.41 16.53
N GLU A 158 -14.62 -9.38 16.77
CA GLU A 158 -15.17 -9.08 18.10
C GLU A 158 -16.14 -10.18 18.56
N ALA A 159 -16.98 -10.70 17.65
CA ALA A 159 -17.86 -11.83 17.95
C ALA A 159 -17.07 -13.11 18.27
N GLU A 160 -15.96 -13.38 17.57
CA GLU A 160 -15.07 -14.50 17.87
C GLU A 160 -14.41 -14.35 19.25
N LEU A 161 -13.94 -13.15 19.60
CA LEU A 161 -13.33 -12.87 20.90
C LEU A 161 -14.36 -13.06 22.03
N GLY A 162 -15.59 -12.57 21.83
CA GLY A 162 -16.70 -12.78 22.77
C GLY A 162 -17.04 -14.26 22.94
N ALA A 163 -17.14 -15.02 21.84
CA ALA A 163 -17.37 -16.46 21.90
C ALA A 163 -16.28 -17.20 22.70
N LYS A 164 -15.01 -16.81 22.51
CA LYS A 164 -13.89 -17.36 23.29
C LYS A 164 -14.01 -17.05 24.78
N SER A 165 -14.34 -15.82 25.16
CA SER A 165 -14.52 -15.48 26.58
C SER A 165 -15.67 -16.26 27.22
N TYR A 166 -16.77 -16.48 26.50
CA TYR A 166 -17.87 -17.32 27.01
C TYR A 166 -17.46 -18.79 27.16
N CYS A 167 -16.66 -19.32 26.23
CA CYS A 167 -16.12 -20.67 26.35
C CYS A 167 -15.15 -20.80 27.54
N GLU A 168 -14.29 -19.80 27.77
CA GLU A 168 -13.40 -19.77 28.94
C GLU A 168 -14.16 -19.68 30.26
N GLU A 169 -15.21 -18.85 30.32
CA GLU A 169 -16.07 -18.73 31.50
C GLU A 169 -16.85 -20.01 31.76
N ALA A 170 -17.39 -20.64 30.73
CA ALA A 170 -18.02 -21.96 30.82
C ALA A 170 -17.02 -23.03 31.29
N GLY A 171 -15.78 -23.00 30.81
CA GLY A 171 -14.70 -23.88 31.26
C GLY A 171 -14.45 -23.76 32.76
N ARG A 172 -14.29 -22.52 33.28
CA ARG A 172 -14.10 -22.28 34.72
C ARG A 172 -15.25 -22.81 35.58
N ILE A 173 -16.49 -22.68 35.09
CA ILE A 173 -17.66 -23.19 35.81
C ILE A 173 -17.63 -24.72 35.87
N VAL A 174 -17.30 -25.39 34.76
CA VAL A 174 -17.16 -26.85 34.71
C VAL A 174 -16.03 -27.33 35.62
N ASP A 175 -14.87 -26.71 35.56
CA ASP A 175 -13.73 -27.03 36.43
C ASP A 175 -14.11 -26.90 37.92
N GLY A 176 -14.88 -25.86 38.28
CA GLY A 176 -15.39 -25.68 39.64
C GLY A 176 -16.40 -26.76 40.08
N PHE A 177 -17.22 -27.29 39.17
CA PHE A 177 -18.09 -28.43 39.48
C PHE A 177 -17.29 -29.71 39.74
N ASP A 178 -16.25 -29.96 38.96
CA ASP A 178 -15.38 -31.13 39.14
C ASP A 178 -14.62 -31.06 40.47
N GLU A 179 -14.13 -29.88 40.87
CA GLU A 179 -13.50 -29.67 42.18
C GLU A 179 -14.47 -29.93 43.33
N HIS A 180 -15.69 -29.39 43.28
CA HIS A 180 -16.71 -29.63 44.30
C HIS A 180 -17.19 -31.09 44.35
N ALA A 181 -17.23 -31.77 43.21
CA ALA A 181 -17.54 -33.20 43.16
C ALA A 181 -16.43 -34.03 43.81
N ALA A 182 -15.16 -33.71 43.54
CA ALA A 182 -14.02 -34.36 44.18
C ALA A 182 -14.01 -34.17 45.70
N GLU A 183 -14.29 -32.95 46.18
CA GLU A 183 -14.40 -32.64 47.61
C GLU A 183 -15.52 -33.46 48.28
N LYS A 184 -16.71 -33.52 47.67
CA LYS A 184 -17.81 -34.35 48.18
C LYS A 184 -17.49 -35.83 48.19
N GLN A 185 -16.79 -36.33 47.18
CA GLN A 185 -16.39 -37.74 47.11
C GLN A 185 -15.42 -38.09 48.25
N GLN A 186 -14.46 -37.21 48.56
CA GLN A 186 -13.56 -37.38 49.70
C GLN A 186 -14.31 -37.43 51.04
N LEU A 187 -15.33 -36.58 51.21
CA LEU A 187 -16.18 -36.60 52.41
C LEU A 187 -16.99 -37.90 52.54
N VAL A 188 -17.51 -38.41 51.42
CA VAL A 188 -18.21 -39.71 51.39
C VAL A 188 -17.26 -40.84 51.75
N ASP A 189 -16.08 -40.88 51.16
CA ASP A 189 -15.08 -41.92 51.43
C ASP A 189 -14.58 -41.87 52.89
N ALA A 190 -14.39 -40.67 53.43
CA ALA A 190 -14.08 -40.46 54.84
C ALA A 190 -15.22 -40.97 55.75
N GLY A 191 -16.48 -40.67 55.42
CA GLY A 191 -17.65 -41.16 56.15
C GLY A 191 -17.80 -42.69 56.10
N VAL A 192 -17.52 -43.31 54.95
CA VAL A 192 -17.51 -44.78 54.78
C VAL A 192 -16.39 -45.42 55.59
N SER A 193 -15.20 -44.80 55.63
CA SER A 193 -14.08 -45.26 56.45
C SER A 193 -14.41 -45.20 57.95
N ASP A 194 -14.98 -44.08 58.40
CA ASP A 194 -15.43 -43.91 59.79
C ASP A 194 -16.48 -44.96 60.15
N ALA A 195 -17.51 -45.15 59.30
CA ALA A 195 -18.55 -46.16 59.49
C ALA A 195 -17.99 -47.59 59.55
N ARG A 196 -17.00 -47.93 58.71
CA ARG A 196 -16.27 -49.21 58.80
C ARG A 196 -15.53 -49.33 60.14
N SER A 197 -14.89 -48.28 60.62
CA SER A 197 -14.21 -48.31 61.93
C SER A 197 -15.20 -48.56 63.09
N TYR A 198 -16.39 -47.94 63.04
CA TYR A 198 -17.44 -48.15 64.03
C TYR A 198 -18.06 -49.55 63.95
N GLY A 199 -18.29 -50.09 62.75
CA GLY A 199 -18.76 -51.47 62.55
C GLY A 199 -17.76 -52.52 63.02
N THR A 200 -16.47 -52.27 62.84
CA THR A 200 -15.39 -53.15 63.32
C THR A 200 -15.31 -53.12 64.85
N ARG A 201 -15.48 -51.95 65.48
CA ARG A 201 -15.59 -51.81 66.95
C ARG A 201 -16.84 -52.51 67.51
N PHE A 202 -17.97 -52.48 66.82
CA PHE A 202 -19.19 -53.16 67.25
C PHE A 202 -19.08 -54.69 67.16
N SER A 203 -18.36 -55.22 66.15
CA SER A 203 -18.09 -56.66 66.02
C SER A 203 -17.15 -57.23 67.10
N ILE A 204 -16.38 -56.36 67.78
CA ILE A 204 -15.51 -56.76 68.90
C ILE A 204 -16.28 -56.82 70.23
N VAL A 205 -17.50 -56.29 70.31
CA VAL A 205 -18.37 -56.33 71.52
C VAL A 205 -19.50 -57.34 71.34
N THR A 206 -19.20 -58.50 70.76
CA THR A 206 -20.08 -59.69 70.88
C THR A 206 -19.23 -60.90 71.22
N TRP A 207 -19.70 -61.65 72.23
CA TRP A 207 -19.12 -62.84 72.86
C TRP A 207 -18.13 -62.60 74.01
N ARG A 208 -18.69 -62.23 75.16
CA ARG A 208 -18.40 -62.93 76.41
C ARG A 208 -19.66 -63.09 77.24
#